data_AF-A0A0R3XBN8-F1
#
_entry.id   AF-A0A0R3XBN8-F1
#
_cell.length_a   1.000
_cell.length_b   1.000
_cell.length_c   1.000
_cell.angle_alpha   90.00
_cell.angle_beta   90.00
_cell.angle_gamma   90.00
#
_symmetry.space_group_name_H-M   'P 1'
#
loop_
_entity.id
_entity.type
_entity.pdbx_description
1 polymer ?
#
loop_
_entity_poly.entity_id
_entity_poly.type
_entity_poly.pdbx_seq_one_letter_code
_entity_poly.pdbx_strand_id
1 'polypeptide(L)'
;MAQEIAHTDGSNGGANPNAAQYRMDKWAMIKTFLFRLIFTYFIFNLFRRNPTPTPPGKSAAPAQSSNILMKDEALDMFVYLTETPQMTNYSDPSLLFWHLEGLRYGNWEDGEARDGSYTKTAILKASENLKNNGSMYIHVYFVLPGFSPDPDSEEKYSKQYTFSASK
;
A
#
# COMPACT_ATOMS: atom_id res chain seq x y z
N MET A 1 52.11 63.04 -62.47
CA MET A 1 50.85 62.82 -63.19
C MET A 1 50.65 61.31 -63.29
N ALA A 2 49.43 60.83 -62.99
CA ALA A 2 48.74 59.58 -63.39
C ALA A 2 49.58 58.38 -63.89
N GLN A 3 49.31 57.08 -63.66
CA GLN A 3 48.24 56.24 -63.10
C GLN A 3 48.62 54.79 -63.53
N GLU A 4 47.95 53.75 -63.00
CA GLU A 4 47.81 52.39 -63.62
C GLU A 4 49.04 51.42 -63.55
N ILE A 5 48.98 50.09 -63.35
CA ILE A 5 47.94 49.03 -63.23
C ILE A 5 48.50 47.88 -62.36
N ALA A 6 47.60 47.14 -61.72
CA ALA A 6 47.71 45.78 -61.16
C ALA A 6 48.24 44.73 -62.18
N HIS A 7 48.55 43.47 -61.88
CA HIS A 7 47.97 42.50 -60.96
C HIS A 7 48.84 41.21 -60.97
N THR A 8 48.86 40.44 -59.88
CA THR A 8 49.17 38.97 -59.76
C THR A 8 50.56 38.48 -60.22
N ASP A 9 51.24 37.52 -59.61
CA ASP A 9 50.99 36.60 -58.50
C ASP A 9 52.36 36.04 -58.09
N GLY A 10 52.46 35.48 -56.90
CA GLY A 10 53.59 34.62 -56.53
C GLY A 10 54.70 35.29 -55.71
N SER A 11 54.48 35.41 -54.41
CA SER A 11 55.58 35.32 -53.45
C SER A 11 55.46 34.01 -52.67
N ASN A 12 56.32 33.11 -53.11
CA ASN A 12 56.79 31.93 -52.44
C ASN A 12 57.37 32.28 -51.05
N GLY A 13 57.19 31.39 -50.08
CA GLY A 13 58.17 31.21 -49.01
C GLY A 13 57.79 31.72 -47.63
N GLY A 14 57.30 30.78 -46.81
CA GLY A 14 58.10 30.37 -45.66
C GLY A 14 57.61 30.76 -44.27
N ALA A 15 57.13 29.73 -43.55
CA ALA A 15 57.41 29.40 -42.15
C ALA A 15 57.00 30.42 -41.04
N ASN A 16 56.42 30.05 -39.89
CA ASN A 16 55.91 28.82 -39.29
C ASN A 16 55.10 29.31 -38.03
N PRO A 17 54.78 28.48 -37.02
CA PRO A 17 53.44 28.18 -36.57
C PRO A 17 53.07 28.94 -35.27
N ASN A 18 51.79 28.94 -34.91
CA ASN A 18 51.42 28.92 -33.48
C ASN A 18 50.13 28.14 -33.31
N ALA A 19 50.32 26.86 -33.04
CA ALA A 19 49.34 26.01 -32.40
C ALA A 19 48.96 26.66 -31.05
N ALA A 20 47.74 27.15 -30.94
CA ALA A 20 47.13 27.38 -29.64
C ALA A 20 46.87 26.00 -29.01
N GLN A 21 47.88 25.54 -28.27
CA GLN A 21 47.82 24.38 -27.40
C GLN A 21 46.60 24.52 -26.49
N TYR A 22 45.57 23.72 -26.73
CA TYR A 22 44.71 23.26 -25.66
C TYR A 22 45.62 22.42 -24.75
N ARG A 23 46.31 23.07 -23.80
CA ARG A 23 46.88 22.36 -22.65
C ARG A 23 45.68 21.80 -21.90
N MET A 24 45.24 20.64 -22.36
CA MET A 24 44.32 19.77 -21.66
C MET A 24 44.96 19.50 -20.30
N ASP A 25 44.61 20.30 -19.31
CA ASP A 25 45.08 20.14 -17.95
C ASP A 25 44.62 18.76 -17.50
N LYS A 26 45.54 17.79 -17.52
CA LYS A 26 45.23 16.40 -17.18
C LYS A 26 44.61 16.32 -15.78
N TRP A 27 44.98 17.24 -14.90
CA TRP A 27 44.39 17.46 -13.59
C TRP A 27 42.96 17.98 -13.63
N ALA A 28 42.64 18.92 -14.52
CA ALA A 28 41.27 19.38 -14.72
C ALA A 28 40.41 18.25 -15.33
N MET A 29 40.96 17.47 -16.27
CA MET A 29 40.28 16.30 -16.84
C MET A 29 40.02 15.21 -15.80
N ILE A 30 41.02 14.88 -14.96
CA ILE A 30 40.87 13.90 -13.87
C ILE A 30 39.84 14.39 -12.84
N LYS A 31 39.89 15.67 -12.44
CA LYS A 31 38.88 16.25 -11.52
C LYS A 31 37.47 16.18 -12.10
N THR A 32 37.31 16.51 -13.38
CA THR A 32 36.00 16.46 -14.05
C THR A 32 35.50 15.02 -14.17
N PHE A 33 36.39 14.06 -14.41
CA PHE A 33 36.06 12.64 -14.45
C PHE A 33 35.65 12.10 -13.08
N LEU A 34 36.38 12.44 -12.02
CA LEU A 34 36.05 12.04 -10.65
C LEU A 34 34.72 12.64 -10.19
N PHE A 35 34.49 13.92 -10.49
CA PHE A 35 33.24 14.60 -10.17
C PHE A 35 32.06 13.95 -10.90
N ARG A 36 32.21 13.62 -12.19
CA ARG A 36 31.19 12.87 -12.94
C ARG A 36 30.94 11.49 -12.32
N LEU A 37 31.96 10.76 -11.89
CA LEU A 37 31.80 9.43 -11.30
C LEU A 37 31.04 9.46 -9.97
N ILE A 38 31.34 10.44 -9.11
CA ILE A 38 30.64 10.65 -7.83
C ILE A 38 29.20 11.12 -8.07
N PHE A 39 29.00 12.08 -8.97
CA PHE A 39 27.66 12.61 -9.28
C PHE A 39 26.78 11.55 -9.94
N THR A 40 27.35 10.76 -10.87
CA THR A 40 26.70 9.61 -11.48
C THR A 40 26.39 8.51 -10.45
N TYR A 41 27.27 8.24 -9.48
CA TYR A 41 26.97 7.33 -8.37
C TYR A 41 25.80 7.83 -7.52
N PHE A 42 25.75 9.12 -7.20
CA PHE A 42 24.66 9.71 -6.42
C PHE A 42 23.32 9.70 -7.16
N ILE A 43 23.34 10.01 -8.46
CA ILE A 43 22.20 9.86 -9.38
C ILE A 43 21.74 8.39 -9.40
N PHE A 44 22.63 7.44 -9.66
CA PHE A 44 22.28 6.02 -9.65
C PHE A 44 21.78 5.55 -8.28
N ASN A 45 22.27 6.09 -7.17
CA ASN A 45 21.79 5.76 -5.83
C ASN A 45 20.38 6.32 -5.55
N LEU A 46 20.07 7.51 -6.08
CA LEU A 46 18.73 8.10 -5.99
C LEU A 46 17.72 7.40 -6.91
N PHE A 47 18.13 6.98 -8.12
CA PHE A 47 17.28 6.30 -9.10
C PHE A 47 17.19 4.78 -8.91
N ARG A 48 18.13 4.12 -8.21
CA ARG A 48 18.01 2.70 -7.80
C ARG A 48 16.95 2.47 -6.72
N ARG A 49 16.46 3.53 -6.07
CA ARG A 49 15.30 3.46 -5.17
C ARG A 49 13.95 3.35 -5.91
N ASN A 50 13.94 3.48 -7.23
CA ASN A 50 12.77 3.15 -8.02
C ASN A 50 12.90 1.70 -8.51
N PRO A 51 11.92 0.82 -8.26
CA PRO A 51 11.98 -0.55 -8.74
C PRO A 51 12.12 -0.53 -10.27
N THR A 52 13.02 -1.36 -10.76
CA THR A 52 13.33 -1.50 -12.18
C THR A 52 12.04 -1.65 -13.00
N PRO A 53 11.83 -0.91 -14.10
CA PRO A 53 10.70 -1.14 -14.97
C PRO A 53 10.81 -2.56 -15.53
N THR A 54 9.87 -3.40 -15.12
CA THR A 54 9.78 -4.80 -15.56
C THR A 54 9.72 -4.87 -17.09
N PRO A 55 10.46 -5.79 -17.74
CA PRO A 55 10.41 -5.97 -19.18
C PRO A 55 8.96 -6.21 -19.65
N PRO A 56 8.56 -5.69 -20.82
CA PRO A 56 7.20 -5.85 -21.32
C PRO A 56 6.91 -7.34 -21.49
N GLY A 57 5.98 -7.86 -20.69
CA GLY A 57 5.56 -9.27 -20.70
C GLY A 57 5.79 -10.04 -19.42
N LYS A 58 6.47 -9.50 -18.41
CA LYS A 58 6.50 -10.09 -17.06
C LYS A 58 6.28 -9.02 -16.02
N SER A 59 5.01 -8.69 -15.78
CA SER A 59 4.60 -8.03 -14.55
C SER A 59 5.31 -8.72 -13.38
N ALA A 60 5.93 -7.96 -12.48
CA ALA A 60 6.36 -8.51 -11.20
C ALA A 60 5.18 -9.31 -10.66
N ALA A 61 5.38 -10.61 -10.44
CA ALA A 61 4.29 -11.48 -10.01
C ALA A 61 3.67 -10.80 -8.78
N PRO A 62 2.35 -10.54 -8.77
CA PRO A 62 1.72 -9.91 -7.63
C PRO A 62 2.11 -10.69 -6.38
N ALA A 63 2.37 -9.96 -5.28
CA ALA A 63 2.67 -10.60 -4.00
C ALA A 63 1.63 -11.70 -3.76
N GLN A 64 2.11 -12.92 -3.52
CA GLN A 64 1.23 -14.07 -3.34
C GLN A 64 0.26 -13.74 -2.19
N SER A 65 -1.04 -13.91 -2.44
CA SER A 65 -2.05 -13.76 -1.39
C SER A 65 -1.74 -14.76 -0.28
N SER A 66 -1.41 -14.28 0.91
CA SER A 66 -1.28 -15.11 2.10
C SER A 66 -2.62 -15.20 2.82
N ASN A 67 -2.88 -16.33 3.49
CA ASN A 67 -3.99 -16.39 4.42
C ASN A 67 -3.70 -15.43 5.59
N ILE A 68 -4.70 -14.63 5.93
CA ILE A 68 -4.64 -13.69 7.06
C ILE A 68 -4.88 -14.38 8.40
N LEU A 69 -5.49 -15.56 8.40
CA LEU A 69 -5.72 -16.40 9.57
C LEU A 69 -5.03 -17.75 9.42
N MET A 70 -4.38 -18.20 10.49
CA MET A 70 -3.81 -19.54 10.58
C MET A 70 -4.84 -20.56 11.06
N LYS A 71 -4.62 -21.84 10.73
CA LYS A 71 -5.42 -22.92 11.28
C LYS A 71 -5.36 -22.87 12.82
N ASP A 72 -6.51 -23.11 13.47
CA ASP A 72 -6.69 -23.13 14.92
C ASP A 72 -6.47 -21.77 15.61
N GLU A 73 -6.35 -20.68 14.84
CA GLU A 73 -6.32 -19.33 15.36
C GLU A 73 -7.66 -18.99 16.04
N ALA A 74 -7.58 -18.42 17.24
CA ALA A 74 -8.76 -18.03 18.00
C ALA A 74 -9.32 -16.71 17.47
N LEU A 75 -10.63 -16.57 17.49
CA LEU A 75 -11.39 -15.40 17.08
C LEU A 75 -12.53 -15.14 18.05
N ASP A 76 -12.87 -13.88 18.22
CA ASP A 76 -14.07 -13.47 18.94
C ASP A 76 -15.10 -12.95 17.92
N MET A 77 -16.35 -13.39 18.07
CA MET A 77 -17.47 -13.00 17.21
C MET A 77 -18.41 -12.06 17.97
N PHE A 78 -18.74 -10.95 17.35
CA PHE A 78 -19.72 -9.99 17.82
C PHE A 78 -20.88 -9.94 16.83
N VAL A 79 -22.11 -10.09 17.32
CA VAL A 79 -23.34 -9.99 16.55
C VAL A 79 -24.17 -8.86 17.12
N TYR A 80 -24.46 -7.87 16.30
CA TYR A 80 -25.32 -6.74 16.64
C TYR A 80 -26.63 -6.84 15.88
N LEU A 81 -27.71 -6.44 16.54
CA LEU A 81 -29.03 -6.28 15.93
C LEU A 81 -29.42 -4.82 15.99
N THR A 82 -29.81 -4.28 14.84
CA THR A 82 -30.13 -2.87 14.65
C THR A 82 -31.36 -2.73 13.76
N GLU A 83 -31.98 -1.56 13.79
CA GLU A 83 -33.07 -1.20 12.87
C GLU A 83 -32.55 -0.33 11.70
N THR A 84 -31.24 -0.11 11.65
CA THR A 84 -30.55 0.67 10.63
C THR A 84 -29.67 -0.23 9.79
N PRO A 85 -29.60 -0.02 8.46
CA PRO A 85 -28.80 -0.87 7.58
C PRO A 85 -27.29 -0.72 7.77
N GLN A 86 -26.86 0.32 8.48
CA GLN A 86 -25.45 0.57 8.79
C GLN A 86 -25.27 0.60 10.30
N MET A 87 -24.16 0.02 10.75
CA MET A 87 -23.77 0.03 12.15
C MET A 87 -23.13 1.38 12.49
N THR A 88 -23.72 2.09 13.45
CA THR A 88 -23.27 3.43 13.84
C THR A 88 -22.80 3.52 15.29
N ASN A 89 -23.18 2.57 16.15
CA ASN A 89 -22.89 2.65 17.57
C ASN A 89 -22.50 1.29 18.15
N TYR A 90 -21.19 1.07 18.33
CA TYR A 90 -20.64 -0.17 18.90
C TYR A 90 -20.61 -0.17 20.43
N SER A 91 -20.75 1.01 21.05
CA SER A 91 -20.68 1.19 22.50
C SER A 91 -22.00 0.92 23.22
N ASP A 92 -23.12 0.84 22.49
CA ASP A 92 -24.43 0.55 23.07
C ASP A 92 -24.59 -0.96 23.34
N PRO A 93 -24.64 -1.39 24.62
CA PRO A 93 -24.78 -2.81 24.96
C PRO A 93 -26.13 -3.39 24.58
N SER A 94 -27.16 -2.56 24.33
CA SER A 94 -28.49 -3.04 23.93
C SER A 94 -28.53 -3.58 22.50
N LEU A 95 -27.59 -3.14 21.65
CA LEU A 95 -27.44 -3.60 20.27
C LEU A 95 -26.68 -4.92 20.18
N LEU A 96 -25.83 -5.22 21.16
CA LEU A 96 -25.04 -6.45 21.19
C LEU A 96 -25.95 -7.65 21.49
N PHE A 97 -26.30 -8.37 20.44
CA PHE A 97 -27.12 -9.57 20.53
C PHE A 97 -26.30 -10.77 20.98
N TRP A 98 -25.07 -10.93 20.49
CA TRP A 98 -24.23 -12.08 20.82
C TRP A 98 -22.76 -11.73 20.82
N HIS A 99 -22.06 -12.13 21.87
CA HIS A 99 -20.62 -12.20 21.92
C HIS A 99 -20.22 -13.66 22.13
N LEU A 100 -19.38 -14.20 21.25
CA LEU A 100 -18.87 -15.56 21.33
C LEU A 100 -17.36 -15.53 21.22
N GLU A 101 -16.69 -15.86 22.32
CA GLU A 101 -15.22 -15.79 22.43
C GLU A 101 -14.57 -17.13 22.09
N GLY A 102 -13.33 -17.07 21.58
CA GLY A 102 -12.48 -18.25 21.44
C GLY A 102 -12.89 -19.23 20.34
N LEU A 103 -13.59 -18.76 19.31
CA LEU A 103 -13.88 -19.55 18.11
C LEU A 103 -12.59 -19.92 17.40
N ARG A 104 -12.38 -21.21 17.12
CA ARG A 104 -11.17 -21.68 16.43
C ARG A 104 -11.38 -21.74 14.93
N TYR A 105 -10.56 -21.01 14.18
CA TYR A 105 -10.60 -21.01 12.73
C TYR A 105 -10.28 -22.40 12.16
N GLY A 106 -11.25 -22.99 11.46
CA GLY A 106 -11.13 -24.31 10.84
C GLY A 106 -11.49 -25.48 11.75
N ASN A 107 -12.06 -25.24 12.94
CA ASN A 107 -12.61 -26.29 13.78
C ASN A 107 -14.07 -26.59 13.39
N TRP A 108 -14.36 -27.87 13.17
CA TRP A 108 -15.69 -28.38 12.76
C TRP A 108 -16.31 -29.28 13.83
N GLU A 109 -15.68 -29.42 14.99
CA GLU A 109 -16.13 -30.30 16.08
C GLU A 109 -16.64 -29.53 17.30
N ASP A 110 -16.56 -28.20 17.27
CA ASP A 110 -17.08 -27.34 18.32
C ASP A 110 -18.63 -27.24 18.26
N GLY A 111 -19.22 -26.53 19.22
CA GLY A 111 -20.66 -26.37 19.34
C GLY A 111 -21.34 -27.53 20.07
N GLU A 112 -22.59 -27.32 20.47
CA GLU A 112 -23.36 -28.30 21.26
C GLU A 112 -23.59 -29.61 20.49
N ALA A 113 -23.77 -29.52 19.17
CA ALA A 113 -24.00 -30.66 18.28
C ALA A 113 -22.71 -31.29 17.74
N ARG A 114 -21.53 -30.73 18.07
CA ARG A 114 -20.21 -31.16 17.57
C ARG A 114 -20.06 -31.13 16.05
N ASP A 115 -20.66 -30.14 15.42
CA ASP A 115 -20.64 -29.92 13.97
C ASP A 115 -20.08 -28.54 13.58
N GLY A 116 -19.48 -27.83 14.54
CA GLY A 116 -18.96 -26.47 14.36
C GLY A 116 -20.05 -25.40 14.33
N SER A 117 -21.31 -25.77 14.57
CA SER A 117 -22.42 -24.81 14.59
C SER A 117 -22.72 -24.30 15.99
N TYR A 118 -23.09 -23.02 16.06
CA TYR A 118 -23.55 -22.38 17.28
C TYR A 118 -24.91 -21.75 17.02
N THR A 119 -25.84 -21.93 17.96
CA THR A 119 -27.20 -21.40 17.85
C THR A 119 -27.52 -20.48 19.01
N LYS A 120 -28.11 -19.31 18.72
CA LYS A 120 -28.64 -18.40 19.73
C LYS A 120 -30.05 -17.97 19.37
N THR A 121 -30.94 -18.00 20.36
CA THR A 121 -32.33 -17.58 20.23
C THR A 121 -32.65 -16.57 21.32
N ALA A 122 -33.34 -15.48 20.97
CA ALA A 122 -33.88 -14.55 21.96
C ALA A 122 -35.23 -13.99 21.51
N ILE A 123 -35.99 -13.46 22.47
CA ILE A 123 -37.23 -12.73 22.24
C ILE A 123 -36.91 -11.25 22.43
N LEU A 124 -37.12 -10.46 21.38
CA LEU A 124 -36.84 -9.02 21.38
C LEU A 124 -38.14 -8.24 21.53
N LYS A 125 -38.11 -7.19 22.35
CA LYS A 125 -39.24 -6.25 22.42
C LYS A 125 -39.19 -5.35 21.18
N ALA A 126 -40.21 -5.42 20.34
CA ALA A 126 -40.30 -4.57 19.17
C ALA A 126 -40.43 -3.08 19.56
N SER A 127 -39.51 -2.26 19.06
CA SER A 127 -39.59 -0.81 19.19
C SER A 127 -40.74 -0.25 18.34
N GLU A 128 -41.08 1.02 18.53
CA GLU A 128 -42.07 1.70 17.69
C GLU A 128 -41.62 1.78 16.23
N ASN A 129 -40.33 2.01 16.00
CA ASN A 129 -39.74 2.08 14.68
C ASN A 129 -39.78 0.72 13.97
N LEU A 130 -39.45 -0.36 14.66
CA LEU A 130 -39.59 -1.73 14.12
C LEU A 130 -41.05 -2.05 13.80
N LYS A 131 -42.00 -1.65 14.64
CA LYS A 131 -43.44 -1.85 14.37
C LYS A 131 -43.93 -1.10 13.13
N ASN A 132 -43.36 0.08 12.86
CA ASN A 132 -43.76 0.93 11.75
C ASN A 132 -43.04 0.61 10.43
N ASN A 133 -41.78 0.18 10.49
CA ASN A 133 -40.93 -0.08 9.30
C ASN A 133 -40.77 -1.58 9.01
N GLY A 134 -40.81 -2.43 10.04
CA GLY A 134 -40.63 -3.88 9.91
C GLY A 134 -39.21 -4.32 9.55
N SER A 135 -38.26 -3.38 9.46
CA SER A 135 -36.89 -3.65 9.07
C SER A 135 -35.99 -3.89 10.29
N MET A 136 -35.25 -4.99 10.27
CA MET A 136 -34.21 -5.31 11.25
C MET A 136 -33.02 -5.87 10.50
N TYR A 137 -31.83 -5.46 10.93
CA TYR A 137 -30.56 -5.83 10.31
C TYR A 137 -29.68 -6.55 11.33
N ILE A 138 -28.86 -7.45 10.82
CA ILE A 138 -27.87 -8.19 11.60
C ILE A 138 -26.48 -7.85 11.10
N HIS A 139 -25.61 -7.45 12.01
CA HIS A 139 -24.21 -7.16 11.74
C HIS A 139 -23.33 -8.13 12.51
N VAL A 140 -22.59 -8.97 11.78
CA VAL A 140 -21.67 -9.94 12.35
C VAL A 140 -20.25 -9.45 12.12
N TYR A 141 -19.45 -9.45 13.18
CA TYR A 141 -18.04 -9.10 13.15
C TYR A 141 -17.21 -10.23 13.74
N PHE A 142 -16.03 -10.46 13.16
CA PHE A 142 -15.00 -11.32 13.71
C PHE A 142 -13.75 -10.50 13.94
N VAL A 143 -13.11 -10.67 15.09
CA VAL A 143 -11.88 -10.00 15.48
C VAL A 143 -10.93 -10.99 16.17
N LEU A 144 -9.66 -10.61 16.28
CA LEU A 144 -8.73 -11.34 17.13
C LEU A 144 -9.12 -11.22 18.62
N PRO A 145 -8.73 -12.18 19.47
CA PRO A 145 -9.10 -12.16 20.87
C PRO A 145 -8.65 -10.87 21.57
N GLY A 146 -9.58 -10.22 22.27
CA GLY A 146 -9.34 -8.95 22.97
C GLY A 146 -9.34 -7.69 22.10
N PHE A 147 -9.54 -7.81 20.79
CA PHE A 147 -9.79 -6.68 19.89
C PHE A 147 -11.28 -6.29 19.90
N SER A 148 -11.57 -5.08 19.41
CA SER A 148 -12.90 -4.51 19.28
C SER A 148 -13.29 -4.40 17.80
N PRO A 149 -14.56 -4.65 17.43
CA PRO A 149 -15.06 -4.36 16.09
C PRO A 149 -15.27 -2.86 15.84
N ASP A 150 -15.22 -2.03 16.89
CA ASP A 150 -15.42 -0.58 16.82
C ASP A 150 -14.23 0.14 16.20
N PRO A 151 -14.37 0.81 15.04
CA PRO A 151 -13.31 1.57 14.40
C PRO A 151 -12.73 2.70 15.25
N ASP A 152 -13.51 3.23 16.19
CA ASP A 152 -13.10 4.34 17.06
C ASP A 152 -12.30 3.86 18.28
N SER A 153 -12.16 2.54 18.46
CA SER A 153 -11.36 1.95 19.53
C SER A 153 -9.88 1.93 19.16
N GLU A 154 -9.18 3.06 19.35
CA GLU A 154 -7.80 3.26 18.86
C GLU A 154 -6.84 2.09 19.12
N GLU A 155 -6.72 1.63 20.38
CA GLU A 155 -5.76 0.58 20.73
C GLU A 155 -6.25 -0.85 20.46
N LYS A 156 -7.56 -1.05 20.37
CA LYS A 156 -8.18 -2.37 20.27
C LYS A 156 -8.79 -2.66 18.92
N TYR A 157 -8.79 -1.73 17.99
CA TYR A 157 -9.30 -1.92 16.64
C TYR A 157 -8.18 -2.30 15.67
N SER A 158 -8.44 -3.28 14.82
CA SER A 158 -7.55 -3.60 13.71
C SER A 158 -8.32 -3.79 12.41
N LYS A 159 -8.20 -2.81 11.52
CA LYS A 159 -8.82 -2.89 10.18
C LYS A 159 -8.41 -4.13 9.38
N GLN A 160 -7.21 -4.64 9.61
CA GLN A 160 -6.70 -5.81 8.89
C GLN A 160 -7.33 -7.12 9.38
N TYR A 161 -7.64 -7.21 10.67
CA TYR A 161 -8.12 -8.44 11.31
C TYR A 161 -9.59 -8.37 11.74
N THR A 162 -10.28 -7.28 11.44
CA THR A 162 -11.73 -7.15 11.61
C THR A 162 -12.44 -7.51 10.31
N PHE A 163 -13.22 -8.59 10.35
CA PHE A 163 -14.07 -9.03 9.24
C PHE A 163 -15.52 -8.80 9.59
N SER A 164 -16.34 -8.41 8.63
CA SER A 164 -17.76 -8.21 8.89
C SER A 164 -18.66 -8.62 7.73
N ALA A 165 -19.88 -8.99 8.10
CA ALA A 165 -20.98 -9.25 7.18
C ALA A 165 -22.24 -8.62 7.76
N SER A 166 -23.01 -7.91 6.92
CA SER A 166 -24.25 -7.26 7.31
C SER A 166 -25.37 -7.71 6.38
N LYS A 167 -26.56 -7.96 6.94
CA LYS A 167 -27.76 -8.36 6.18
C LYS A 167 -29.00 -7.68 6.72
#